data_AF-A0A0N1BEA7-F1
#
_entry.id   AF-A0A0N1BEA7-F1
#
_cell.length_a   1.000
_cell.length_b   1.000
_cell.length_c   1.000
_cell.angle_alpha   90.00
_cell.angle_beta   90.00
_cell.angle_gamma   90.00
#
_symmetry.space_group_name_H-M   'P 1'
#
loop_
_entity.id
_entity.type
_entity.pdbx_description
1 polymer ?
#
loop_
_entity_poly.entity_id
_entity_poly.type
_entity_poly.pdbx_seq_one_letter_code
_entity_poly.pdbx_strand_id
1 'polypeptide(L)'
;MPQNRKSLGTLMIVEDEAMVALVLQNELQDAGYKILDLTDRQDEALRVAEAERPNLALVNIGLTGGDDGIELSERLKAMGIPVLLISGRASRARSAKTVAIGSMPKPYHASEMVVAVAYLLSRLSGYLTLPRPDQLEVFDDEGFNMATNS
;
A
#
# COMPACT_ATOMS: atom_id res chain seq x y z
N MET A 1 17.16 5.34 25.88
CA MET A 1 17.31 4.00 25.29
C MET A 1 16.18 3.81 24.28
N PRO A 2 16.43 3.71 22.96
CA PRO A 2 15.35 3.37 22.05
C PRO A 2 14.98 1.91 22.27
N GLN A 3 13.71 1.65 22.59
CA GLN A 3 13.21 0.29 22.72
C GLN A 3 13.24 -0.37 21.34
N ASN A 4 13.87 -1.55 21.27
CA ASN A 4 13.98 -2.37 20.07
C ASN A 4 12.60 -2.97 19.73
N ARG A 5 11.69 -2.15 19.20
CA ARG A 5 10.37 -2.59 18.77
C ARG A 5 10.55 -3.22 17.38
N LYS A 6 10.32 -4.54 17.27
CA LYS A 6 10.17 -5.19 15.96
C LYS A 6 9.13 -4.39 15.16
N SER A 7 9.46 -3.96 13.95
CA SER A 7 8.52 -3.23 13.09
C SER A 7 7.30 -4.10 12.80
N LEU A 8 6.11 -3.50 12.76
CA LEU A 8 4.87 -4.21 12.44
C LEU A 8 4.77 -4.60 10.95
N GLY A 9 5.70 -4.13 10.14
CA GLY A 9 5.82 -4.39 8.71
C GLY A 9 6.62 -3.28 8.04
N THR A 10 7.08 -3.55 6.83
CA THR A 10 7.75 -2.58 5.97
C THR A 10 6.81 -2.15 4.85
N LEU A 11 6.63 -0.85 4.66
CA LEU A 11 5.72 -0.25 3.69
C LEU A 11 6.48 0.60 2.69
N MET A 12 5.97 0.67 1.46
CA MET A 12 6.40 1.64 0.45
C MET A 12 5.28 2.64 0.22
N ILE A 13 5.61 3.92 0.04
CA ILE A 13 4.65 4.97 -0.30
C ILE A 13 5.05 5.57 -1.64
N VAL A 14 4.12 5.56 -2.59
CA VAL A 14 4.25 6.18 -3.91
C VAL A 14 3.22 7.30 -4.03
N GLU A 15 3.67 8.54 -3.85
CA GLU A 15 2.83 9.73 -3.75
C GLU A 15 3.64 10.95 -4.20
N ASP A 16 3.11 11.72 -5.15
CA ASP A 16 3.75 12.89 -5.75
C ASP A 16 3.53 14.16 -4.91
N GLU A 17 2.50 14.16 -4.07
CA GLU A 17 2.26 15.25 -3.11
C GLU A 17 3.14 15.09 -1.86
N ALA A 18 4.33 15.70 -1.87
CA ALA A 18 5.34 15.55 -0.79
C ALA A 18 4.79 15.80 0.64
N MET A 19 3.86 16.74 0.81
CA MET A 19 3.24 17.00 2.12
C MET A 19 2.31 15.86 2.55
N VAL A 20 1.55 15.28 1.62
CA VAL A 20 0.68 14.13 1.88
C VAL A 20 1.54 12.92 2.24
N ALA A 21 2.61 12.67 1.47
CA ALA A 21 3.56 11.59 1.72
C ALA A 21 4.22 11.69 3.10
N LEU A 22 4.67 12.90 3.49
CA LEU A 22 5.32 13.14 4.79
C LEU A 22 4.36 12.94 5.97
N VAL A 23 3.13 13.48 5.88
CA VAL A 23 2.13 13.30 6.94
C VAL A 23 1.78 11.81 7.10
N LEU A 24 1.58 11.11 5.98
CA LEU A 24 1.28 9.69 5.99
C LEU A 24 2.45 8.85 6.55
N GLN A 25 3.68 9.18 6.16
CA GLN A 25 4.89 8.55 6.68
C GLN A 25 4.98 8.67 8.20
N ASN A 26 4.83 9.88 8.73
CA ASN A 26 4.91 10.13 10.17
C ASN A 26 3.85 9.31 10.94
N GLU A 27 2.60 9.34 10.48
CA GLU A 27 1.51 8.62 11.15
C GLU A 27 1.73 7.10 11.15
N LEU A 28 2.21 6.54 10.04
CA LEU A 28 2.53 5.10 9.95
C LEU A 28 3.77 4.72 10.78
N GLN A 29 4.77 5.59 10.85
CA GLN A 29 5.95 5.38 11.69
C GLN A 29 5.60 5.42 13.18
N ASP A 30 4.76 6.36 13.60
CA ASP A 30 4.25 6.46 14.98
C ASP A 30 3.42 5.22 15.35
N ALA A 31 2.71 4.63 14.38
CA ALA A 31 2.02 3.35 14.54
C ALA A 31 2.97 2.13 14.61
N GLY A 32 4.25 2.27 14.24
CA GLY A 32 5.29 1.24 14.36
C GLY A 32 5.67 0.53 13.05
N TYR A 33 5.30 1.08 11.89
CA TYR A 33 5.74 0.58 10.59
C TYR A 33 7.08 1.18 10.16
N LYS A 34 7.88 0.39 9.42
CA LYS A 34 9.04 0.91 8.70
C LYS A 34 8.57 1.43 7.35
N ILE A 35 8.90 2.67 7.01
CA ILE A 35 8.61 3.25 5.69
C ILE A 35 9.91 3.20 4.88
N LEU A 36 9.85 2.56 3.71
CA LEU A 36 10.90 2.65 2.68
C LEU A 36 10.91 4.07 2.10
N ASP A 37 11.97 4.43 1.39
CA ASP A 37 12.09 5.77 0.80
C ASP A 37 10.82 6.18 0.06
N LEU A 38 10.39 7.43 0.29
CA LEU A 38 9.27 8.04 -0.43
C LEU A 38 9.70 8.21 -1.88
N THR A 39 8.86 7.78 -2.81
CA THR A 39 9.15 7.88 -4.24
C THR A 39 7.93 8.39 -4.99
N ASP A 40 8.15 9.24 -5.97
CA ASP A 40 7.13 9.74 -6.89
C ASP A 40 7.34 9.19 -8.32
N ARG A 41 8.39 8.39 -8.54
CA ARG A 41 8.76 7.85 -9.85
C ARG A 41 8.71 6.33 -9.92
N GLN A 42 8.18 5.81 -11.01
CA GLN A 42 8.02 4.38 -11.23
C GLN A 42 9.34 3.60 -11.18
N ASP A 43 10.41 4.09 -11.82
CA ASP A 43 11.70 3.37 -11.87
C ASP A 43 12.34 3.21 -10.48
N GLU A 44 12.24 4.26 -9.66
CA GLU A 44 12.80 4.24 -8.32
C GLU A 44 11.98 3.32 -7.40
N ALA A 45 10.64 3.41 -7.47
CA ALA A 45 9.75 2.51 -6.76
C ALA A 45 10.06 1.04 -7.07
N LEU A 46 10.23 0.68 -8.34
CA LEU A 46 10.56 -0.69 -8.75
C LEU A 46 11.92 -1.15 -8.21
N ARG A 47 12.93 -0.27 -8.29
CA ARG A 47 14.28 -0.59 -7.80
C ARG A 47 14.32 -0.81 -6.28
N VAL A 48 13.60 0.03 -5.52
CA VAL A 48 13.46 -0.13 -4.06
C VAL A 48 12.66 -1.38 -3.73
N ALA A 49 11.59 -1.66 -4.48
CA ALA A 49 10.75 -2.82 -4.30
C ALA A 49 11.50 -4.14 -4.52
N GLU A 50 12.40 -4.17 -5.50
CA GLU A 50 13.27 -5.31 -5.78
C GLU A 50 14.29 -5.56 -4.66
N ALA A 51 14.91 -4.49 -4.17
CA ALA A 51 15.93 -4.57 -3.12
C ALA A 51 15.36 -4.90 -1.74
N GLU A 52 14.28 -4.24 -1.33
CA GLU A 52 13.80 -4.23 0.06
C GLU A 52 12.53 -5.04 0.29
N ARG A 53 11.81 -5.44 -0.78
CA ARG A 53 10.63 -6.33 -0.74
C ARG A 53 9.59 -5.89 0.32
N PRO A 54 8.93 -4.72 0.18
CA PRO A 54 7.93 -4.25 1.14
C PRO A 54 6.77 -5.24 1.30
N ASN A 55 6.17 -5.26 2.50
CA ASN A 55 5.00 -6.09 2.78
C ASN A 55 3.71 -5.54 2.14
N LEU A 56 3.67 -4.24 1.89
CA LEU A 56 2.56 -3.55 1.22
C LEU A 56 3.07 -2.24 0.60
N ALA A 57 2.66 -1.98 -0.65
CA ALA A 57 2.86 -0.69 -1.31
C ALA A 57 1.58 0.13 -1.30
N LEU A 58 1.67 1.40 -0.92
CA LEU A 58 0.61 2.39 -0.96
C LEU A 58 0.82 3.25 -2.19
N VAL A 59 -0.04 3.14 -3.20
CA VAL A 59 0.21 3.75 -4.51
C VAL A 59 -0.90 4.73 -4.86
N ASN A 60 -0.58 6.02 -4.95
CA ASN A 60 -1.48 7.01 -5.55
C ASN A 60 -1.64 6.71 -7.05
N ILE A 61 -2.87 6.55 -7.53
CA ILE A 61 -3.12 6.32 -8.97
C ILE A 61 -3.02 7.61 -9.80
N GLY A 62 -3.04 8.76 -9.14
CA GLY A 62 -3.06 10.08 -9.76
C GLY A 62 -1.69 10.75 -9.84
N LEU A 63 -0.60 9.99 -9.97
CA LEU A 63 0.76 10.54 -10.05
C LEU A 63 0.85 11.59 -11.17
N THR A 64 1.34 12.77 -10.82
CA THR A 64 1.71 13.80 -11.80
C THR A 64 3.14 13.57 -12.25
N GLY A 65 3.40 13.57 -13.57
CA GLY A 65 4.76 13.35 -14.10
C GLY A 65 4.87 12.37 -15.26
N GLY A 66 3.78 11.70 -15.65
CA GLY A 66 3.72 10.80 -16.80
C GLY A 66 3.73 9.31 -16.44
N ASP A 67 4.01 8.97 -15.18
CA ASP A 67 3.88 7.62 -14.64
C ASP A 67 2.41 7.34 -14.26
N ASP A 68 1.89 6.15 -14.61
CA ASP A 68 0.56 5.72 -14.17
C ASP A 68 0.70 4.79 -12.96
N GLY A 69 0.18 5.21 -11.80
CA GLY A 69 0.20 4.38 -10.58
C GLY A 69 -0.46 3.01 -10.77
N ILE A 70 -1.38 2.85 -11.73
CA ILE A 70 -1.94 1.53 -12.08
C ILE A 70 -0.90 0.64 -12.76
N GLU A 71 -0.13 1.18 -13.72
CA GLU A 71 0.94 0.44 -14.40
C GLU A 71 2.05 0.03 -13.41
N LEU A 72 2.45 0.95 -12.52
CA LEU A 72 3.38 0.62 -11.44
C LEU A 72 2.83 -0.50 -10.56
N SER A 73 1.53 -0.46 -10.22
CA SER A 73 0.88 -1.50 -9.41
C SER A 73 0.88 -2.86 -10.09
N GLU A 74 0.70 -2.93 -11.42
CA GLU A 74 0.81 -4.17 -12.19
C GLU A 74 2.21 -4.80 -12.04
N ARG A 75 3.25 -3.99 -12.16
CA ARG A 75 4.65 -4.43 -12.06
C ARG A 75 4.98 -4.87 -10.63
N LEU A 76 4.55 -4.12 -9.61
CA LEU A 76 4.72 -4.50 -8.20
C LEU A 76 4.00 -5.82 -7.89
N LYS A 77 2.76 -5.98 -8.39
CA LYS A 77 2.02 -7.24 -8.26
C LYS A 77 2.74 -8.40 -8.94
N ALA A 78 3.31 -8.21 -10.12
CA ALA A 78 4.08 -9.25 -10.82
C ALA A 78 5.33 -9.69 -10.02
N MET A 79 5.88 -8.80 -9.19
CA MET A 79 6.95 -9.13 -8.24
C MET A 79 6.42 -9.86 -6.99
N GLY A 80 5.10 -10.00 -6.81
CA GLY A 80 4.47 -10.57 -5.62
C GLY A 80 4.33 -9.59 -4.45
N ILE A 81 4.42 -8.28 -4.71
CA ILE A 81 4.23 -7.24 -3.69
C ILE A 81 2.75 -6.84 -3.66
N PRO A 82 2.05 -6.95 -2.52
CA PRO A 82 0.67 -6.49 -2.39
C PRO A 82 0.58 -4.97 -2.54
N VAL A 83 -0.49 -4.49 -3.19
CA VAL A 83 -0.70 -3.06 -3.46
C VAL A 83 -2.05 -2.60 -2.92
N LEU A 84 -2.07 -1.48 -2.20
CA LEU A 84 -3.26 -0.70 -1.88
C LEU A 84 -3.29 0.56 -2.76
N LEU A 85 -4.33 0.70 -3.59
CA LEU A 85 -4.50 1.89 -4.42
C LEU A 85 -5.08 3.05 -3.61
N ILE A 86 -4.56 4.25 -3.82
CA ILE A 86 -5.09 5.50 -3.26
C ILE A 86 -5.65 6.33 -4.41
N SER A 87 -6.92 6.74 -4.31
CA SER A 87 -7.60 7.36 -5.46
C SER A 87 -8.66 8.39 -5.08
N GLY A 88 -8.60 9.58 -5.67
CA GLY A 88 -9.73 10.53 -5.67
C GLY A 88 -10.87 10.15 -6.62
N ARG A 89 -10.72 9.06 -7.39
CA ARG A 89 -11.69 8.58 -8.40
C ARG A 89 -11.95 7.09 -8.20
N ALA A 90 -12.91 6.77 -7.34
CA ALA A 90 -13.20 5.38 -6.95
C ALA A 90 -13.51 4.45 -8.15
N SER A 91 -14.18 4.95 -9.20
CA SER A 91 -14.45 4.17 -10.42
C SER A 91 -13.17 3.73 -11.15
N ARG A 92 -12.12 4.56 -11.17
CA ARG A 92 -10.84 4.23 -11.78
C ARG A 92 -10.07 3.18 -10.97
N ALA A 93 -10.13 3.26 -9.64
CA ALA A 93 -9.56 2.23 -8.78
C ALA A 93 -10.26 0.88 -8.97
N ARG A 94 -11.60 0.87 -9.02
CA ARG A 94 -12.40 -0.35 -9.29
C ARG A 94 -12.10 -0.99 -10.64
N SER A 95 -11.90 -0.20 -11.71
CA SER A 95 -11.50 -0.76 -13.00
C SER A 95 -10.11 -1.42 -12.96
N ALA A 96 -9.27 -1.03 -12.00
CA ALA A 96 -7.94 -1.58 -11.77
C ALA A 96 -7.91 -2.63 -10.63
N LYS A 97 -9.06 -3.19 -10.22
CA LYS A 97 -9.13 -4.12 -9.08
C LYS A 97 -8.20 -5.34 -9.20
N THR A 98 -7.84 -5.73 -10.42
CA THR A 98 -6.98 -6.89 -10.69
C THR A 98 -5.53 -6.66 -10.30
N VAL A 99 -5.08 -5.44 -10.05
CA VAL A 99 -3.66 -5.11 -9.81
C VAL A 99 -3.35 -4.83 -8.34
N ALA A 100 -4.38 -4.87 -7.48
CA ALA A 100 -4.30 -4.45 -6.09
C ALA A 100 -5.17 -5.32 -5.18
N ILE A 101 -4.93 -5.29 -3.88
CA ILE A 101 -5.73 -6.02 -2.87
C ILE A 101 -6.91 -5.19 -2.34
N GLY A 102 -6.93 -3.89 -2.68
CA GLY A 102 -7.98 -2.97 -2.27
C GLY A 102 -7.70 -1.55 -2.74
N SER A 103 -8.60 -0.64 -2.39
CA SER A 103 -8.43 0.79 -2.61
C SER A 103 -8.96 1.63 -1.45
N MET A 104 -8.29 2.75 -1.21
CA MET A 104 -8.69 3.79 -0.27
C MET A 104 -9.07 5.07 -1.05
N PRO A 105 -10.28 5.62 -0.86
CA PRO A 105 -10.68 6.86 -1.53
C PRO A 105 -10.00 8.09 -0.91
N LYS A 106 -9.65 9.09 -1.73
CA LYS A 106 -9.40 10.48 -1.25
C LYS A 106 -10.75 11.22 -1.15
N PRO A 107 -10.97 12.10 -0.14
CA PRO A 107 -10.08 12.39 0.98
C PRO A 107 -10.12 11.31 2.08
N TYR A 108 -9.02 11.17 2.81
CA TYR A 108 -8.89 10.30 3.98
C TYR A 108 -8.04 11.00 5.05
N HIS A 109 -8.20 10.61 6.31
CA HIS A 109 -7.26 10.97 7.37
C HIS A 109 -6.13 9.94 7.46
N ALA A 110 -4.91 10.38 7.77
CA ALA A 110 -3.76 9.47 7.88
C ALA A 110 -3.99 8.34 8.90
N SER A 111 -4.70 8.64 10.00
CA SER A 111 -5.11 7.65 11.00
C SER A 111 -6.02 6.55 10.42
N GLU A 112 -6.88 6.88 9.45
CA GLU A 112 -7.72 5.88 8.76
C GLU A 112 -6.87 4.96 7.88
N MET A 113 -5.81 5.49 7.26
CA MET A 113 -4.85 4.69 6.51
C MET A 113 -4.09 3.71 7.42
N VAL A 114 -3.74 4.11 8.65
CA VAL A 114 -3.13 3.19 9.63
C VAL A 114 -4.04 1.99 9.90
N VAL A 115 -5.35 2.21 10.11
CA VAL A 115 -6.30 1.11 10.35
C VAL A 115 -6.43 0.23 9.11
N ALA A 116 -6.48 0.82 7.90
CA ALA A 116 -6.51 0.08 6.64
C ALA A 116 -5.28 -0.80 6.44
N VAL A 117 -4.08 -0.27 6.68
CA VAL A 117 -2.83 -1.03 6.60
C VAL A 117 -2.81 -2.17 7.61
N ALA A 118 -3.20 -1.91 8.87
CA ALA A 118 -3.28 -2.94 9.90
C ALA A 118 -4.22 -4.08 9.52
N TYR A 119 -5.42 -3.74 9.03
CA TYR A 119 -6.39 -4.71 8.53
C TYR A 119 -5.83 -5.55 7.36
N LEU A 120 -5.23 -4.91 6.35
CA LEU A 120 -4.72 -5.60 5.17
C LEU A 120 -3.53 -6.53 5.50
N LEU A 121 -2.57 -6.05 6.30
CA LEU A 121 -1.43 -6.88 6.72
C LEU A 121 -1.86 -8.06 7.60
N SER A 122 -2.86 -7.85 8.47
CA SER A 122 -3.47 -8.93 9.25
C SER A 122 -4.07 -9.99 8.33
N ARG A 123 -4.86 -9.57 7.32
CA ARG A 123 -5.44 -10.49 6.34
C ARG A 123 -4.38 -11.22 5.52
N LEU A 124 -3.36 -10.53 5.02
CA LEU A 124 -2.24 -11.12 4.27
C LEU A 124 -1.48 -12.17 5.08
N SER A 125 -1.45 -12.01 6.41
CA SER A 125 -0.85 -12.96 7.34
C SER A 125 -1.79 -14.11 7.77
N GLY A 126 -3.02 -14.17 7.23
CA GLY A 126 -4.03 -15.17 7.57
C GLY A 126 -4.85 -14.88 8.82
N TYR A 127 -4.68 -13.72 9.45
CA TYR A 127 -5.43 -13.31 10.64
C TYR A 127 -6.62 -12.41 10.24
N LEU A 128 -7.84 -12.93 10.34
CA LEU A 128 -9.07 -12.26 9.89
C LEU A 128 -9.87 -11.59 11.02
N THR A 129 -9.20 -11.16 12.09
CA THR A 129 -9.87 -10.71 13.33
C THR A 129 -10.20 -9.22 13.37
N LEU A 130 -9.55 -8.40 12.54
CA LEU A 130 -9.80 -6.96 12.51
C LEU A 130 -11.04 -6.64 11.67
N PRO A 131 -11.93 -5.75 12.13
CA PRO A 131 -13.05 -5.29 11.33
C PRO A 131 -12.53 -4.50 10.11
N ARG A 132 -13.18 -4.68 8.96
CA ARG A 132 -12.86 -3.90 7.75
C ARG A 132 -13.17 -2.42 8.01
N PRO A 133 -12.24 -1.49 7.75
CA PRO A 133 -12.52 -0.07 7.82
C PRO A 133 -13.58 0.35 6.80
N ASP A 134 -14.45 1.29 7.18
CA ASP A 134 -15.61 1.69 6.37
C ASP A 134 -15.22 2.19 4.97
N GLN A 135 -14.15 3.00 4.89
CA GLN A 135 -13.68 3.58 3.64
C GLN A 135 -12.86 2.62 2.78
N LEU A 136 -12.34 1.53 3.34
CA LEU A 136 -11.48 0.60 2.63
C LEU A 136 -12.33 -0.31 1.74
N GLU A 137 -12.25 -0.13 0.42
CA GLU A 137 -12.76 -1.10 -0.53
C GLU A 137 -11.75 -2.25 -0.66
N VAL A 138 -12.18 -3.47 -0.39
CA VAL A 138 -11.34 -4.66 -0.53
C VAL A 138 -11.67 -5.31 -1.87
N PHE A 139 -10.65 -5.59 -2.67
CA PHE A 139 -10.82 -6.31 -3.91
C PHE A 139 -10.62 -7.80 -3.62
N ASP A 140 -11.72 -8.53 -3.49
CA ASP A 140 -11.70 -9.99 -3.44
C ASP A 140 -11.68 -10.51 -4.88
N ASP A 141 -10.59 -11.18 -5.27
CA ASP A 141 -10.54 -12.10 -6.42
C ASP A 141 -9.23 -12.91 -6.30
N GLU A 142 -9.33 -14.21 -5.99
CA GLU A 142 -8.43 -15.37 -6.21
C GLU A 142 -6.88 -15.28 -6.04
N GLY A 143 -6.28 -14.10 -5.96
CA GLY A 143 -4.84 -13.85 -5.79
C GLY A 143 -4.34 -13.98 -4.35
N PHE A 144 -5.22 -14.34 -3.41
CA PHE A 144 -4.83 -14.72 -2.05
C PHE A 144 -3.99 -16.01 -2.01
N ASN A 145 -4.03 -16.81 -3.09
CA ASN A 145 -3.23 -18.03 -3.25
C ASN A 145 -1.85 -17.74 -3.87
N MET A 146 -1.00 -16.98 -3.18
CA MET A 146 0.46 -16.98 -3.47
C MET A 146 1.26 -17.79 -2.45
N ALA A 147 0.61 -18.64 -1.65
CA ALA A 147 1.30 -19.47 -0.68
C ALA A 147 0.65 -20.86 -0.45
N THR A 148 0.28 -21.58 -1.52
CA THR A 148 0.17 -23.05 -1.47
C THR A 148 0.32 -23.65 -2.88
N ASN A 149 1.55 -23.75 -3.39
CA ASN A 149 1.89 -24.90 -4.23
C ASN A 149 3.41 -25.11 -4.30
N SER A 150 3.82 -26.24 -3.70
CA SER A 150 5.10 -26.97 -3.81
C SER A 150 6.35 -26.36 -3.16
#